data_AF-A0A9X4AYU3-F1
#
_entry.id   AF-A0A9X4AYU3-F1
#
_cell.length_a   1.000
_cell.length_b   1.000
_cell.length_c   1.000
_cell.angle_alpha   90.00
_cell.angle_beta   90.00
_cell.angle_gamma   90.00
#
_symmetry.space_group_name_H-M   'P 1'
#
loop_
_entity.id
_entity.type
_entity.pdbx_description
1 polymer ?
#
loop_
_entity_poly.entity_id
_entity_poly.type
_entity_poly.pdbx_seq_one_letter_code
_entity_poly.pdbx_strand_id
1 'polypeptide(L)'
;MDPLYLGIVVVVAIATYFLLASKRKASSDEKPVPVAPRRSGAKALAPPKAESGTASSFAYSGKTVLFYDPSHGNQAEYYDPNGRCYLWYPGNRGVVPGEWRVEGQHIAFRYGTNTYNPVTGEHGGSWEPTLLQRWGTNIVDAAPGDVFGLATGRIPYRLPPDAEFRSIDEAKLGGPSAMRDEAPCPCGSAKLFSQCHGAEEPAEEQAP
;
A
#
# COMPACT_ATOMS: atom_id res chain seq x y z
N MET A 1 -15.47 -4.15 38.25
CA MET A 1 -15.14 -5.35 37.45
C MET A 1 -13.69 -5.67 37.70
N ASP A 2 -13.39 -6.93 38.02
CA ASP A 2 -12.05 -7.37 38.33
C ASP A 2 -11.14 -7.29 37.08
N PRO A 3 -9.97 -6.65 37.13
CA PRO A 3 -9.06 -6.57 35.98
C PRO A 3 -8.61 -7.95 35.51
N LEU A 4 -8.62 -8.95 36.40
CA LEU A 4 -8.33 -10.34 36.07
C LEU A 4 -9.42 -10.98 35.19
N TYR A 5 -10.67 -10.56 35.35
CA TYR A 5 -11.81 -11.08 34.59
C TYR A 5 -11.81 -10.55 33.15
N LEU A 6 -11.42 -9.29 32.95
CA LEU A 6 -11.30 -8.68 31.62
C LEU A 6 -10.17 -9.33 30.80
N GLY A 7 -9.04 -9.64 31.44
CA GLY A 7 -7.92 -10.33 30.78
C GLY A 7 -8.30 -11.74 30.27
N ILE A 8 -9.04 -12.52 31.07
CA ILE A 8 -9.45 -13.87 30.69
C ILE A 8 -10.43 -13.84 29.51
N VAL A 9 -11.40 -12.92 29.50
CA VAL A 9 -12.37 -12.79 28.40
C VAL A 9 -11.69 -12.44 27.07
N VAL A 10 -10.69 -11.56 27.10
CA VAL A 10 -9.93 -11.17 25.89
C VAL A 10 -9.10 -12.32 25.35
N VAL A 11 -8.39 -13.07 26.22
CA VAL A 11 -7.58 -14.22 25.78
C VAL A 11 -8.45 -15.34 25.19
N VAL A 12 -9.62 -15.62 25.79
CA VAL A 12 -10.56 -16.61 25.26
C VAL A 12 -11.14 -16.16 23.91
N ALA A 13 -11.50 -14.89 23.75
CA ALA A 13 -12.01 -14.37 22.48
C ALA A 13 -10.96 -14.46 21.35
N ILE A 14 -9.70 -14.13 21.63
CA ILE A 14 -8.60 -14.23 20.67
C ILE A 14 -8.32 -15.69 20.30
N ALA A 15 -8.24 -16.59 21.28
CA ALA A 15 -8.01 -18.01 21.02
C ALA A 15 -9.15 -18.64 20.19
N THR A 16 -10.40 -18.25 20.45
CA THR A 16 -11.57 -18.71 19.70
C THR A 16 -11.56 -18.17 18.26
N TYR A 17 -11.15 -16.91 18.06
CA TYR A 17 -10.99 -16.33 16.73
C TYR A 17 -9.95 -17.08 15.88
N PHE A 18 -8.77 -17.41 16.45
CA PHE A 18 -7.74 -18.20 15.76
C PHE A 18 -8.17 -19.66 15.48
N LEU A 19 -8.92 -20.28 16.39
CA LEU A 19 -9.47 -21.62 16.18
C LEU A 19 -10.54 -21.66 15.07
N LEU A 20 -11.33 -20.59 14.91
CA LEU A 20 -12.31 -20.48 13.84
C LEU A 20 -11.66 -20.13 12.49
N ALA A 21 -10.61 -19.30 12.49
CA ALA A 21 -9.86 -18.97 11.28
C ALA A 21 -9.06 -20.15 10.71
N SER A 22 -8.57 -21.06 11.56
CA SER A 22 -7.76 -22.21 11.14
C SER A 22 -8.55 -23.37 10.53
N LYS A 23 -9.89 -23.40 10.65
CA LYS A 23 -10.73 -24.48 10.07
C LYS A 23 -11.14 -24.28 8.60
N ARG A 24 -10.76 -23.19 7.93
CA ARG A 24 -11.04 -22.97 6.49
C ARG A 24 -9.88 -23.40 5.58
N LYS A 25 -9.30 -24.57 5.81
CA LYS A 25 -8.36 -25.21 4.89
C LYS A 25 -8.63 -26.71 4.83
N ALA A 26 -9.51 -27.11 3.91
CA ALA A 26 -9.50 -28.41 3.21
C ALA A 26 -10.79 -28.59 2.40
N SER A 27 -10.84 -28.04 1.20
CA SER A 27 -11.53 -28.67 0.06
C SER A 27 -11.13 -27.91 -1.20
N SER A 28 -10.09 -28.41 -1.88
CA SER A 28 -9.75 -27.99 -3.23
C SER A 28 -9.47 -29.25 -4.02
N ASP A 29 -10.55 -29.94 -4.38
CA ASP A 29 -10.58 -30.99 -5.40
C ASP A 29 -11.22 -30.42 -6.68
N GLU A 30 -10.85 -29.19 -7.05
CA GLU A 30 -11.23 -28.61 -8.34
C GLU A 30 -10.28 -29.13 -9.41
N LYS A 31 -10.84 -29.95 -10.29
CA LYS A 31 -10.22 -30.39 -11.54
C LYS A 31 -9.67 -29.17 -12.31
N PRO A 32 -8.43 -29.23 -12.85
CA PRO A 32 -7.90 -28.17 -13.67
C PRO A 32 -8.81 -27.95 -14.89
N VAL A 33 -9.43 -26.77 -14.96
CA VAL A 33 -10.17 -26.32 -16.14
C VAL A 33 -9.15 -26.14 -17.28
N PRO A 34 -9.38 -26.72 -18.46
CA PRO A 34 -8.50 -26.51 -19.61
C PRO A 34 -8.49 -25.03 -19.96
N VAL A 35 -7.33 -24.38 -19.77
CA VAL A 35 -7.09 -23.00 -20.16
C VAL A 35 -7.09 -22.93 -21.68
N ALA A 36 -8.15 -22.37 -22.26
CA ALA A 36 -8.23 -22.12 -23.69
C ALA A 36 -7.09 -21.18 -24.14
N PRO A 37 -6.55 -21.36 -25.36
CA PRO A 37 -5.46 -20.52 -25.87
C PRO A 37 -5.86 -19.04 -25.89
N ARG A 38 -5.02 -18.20 -25.27
CA ARG A 38 -5.16 -16.73 -25.26
C ARG A 38 -5.20 -16.22 -26.70
N ARG A 39 -6.36 -15.73 -27.14
CA ARG A 39 -6.47 -14.89 -28.34
C ARG A 39 -5.73 -13.57 -28.08
N SER A 40 -4.51 -13.48 -28.57
CA SER A 40 -3.76 -12.24 -28.75
C SER A 40 -4.47 -11.35 -29.76
N GLY A 41 -5.42 -10.53 -29.31
CA GLY A 41 -6.16 -9.64 -30.21
C GLY A 41 -7.18 -8.71 -29.57
N ALA A 42 -7.24 -8.59 -28.24
CA ALA A 42 -8.09 -7.59 -27.60
C ALA A 42 -7.47 -6.20 -27.84
N LYS A 43 -7.92 -5.55 -28.92
CA LYS A 43 -7.82 -4.10 -29.11
C LYS A 43 -8.28 -3.47 -27.79
N ALA A 44 -7.41 -2.74 -27.11
CA ALA A 44 -7.75 -2.06 -25.86
C ALA A 44 -9.05 -1.30 -26.08
N LEU A 45 -10.15 -1.77 -25.48
CA LEU A 45 -11.40 -1.02 -25.52
C LEU A 45 -11.06 0.34 -24.91
N ALA A 46 -11.43 1.41 -25.63
CA ALA A 46 -11.39 2.74 -25.07
C ALA A 46 -12.08 2.67 -23.69
N PRO A 47 -11.48 3.27 -22.64
CA PRO A 47 -12.04 3.18 -21.31
C PRO A 47 -13.50 3.63 -21.36
N PRO A 48 -14.42 2.92 -20.66
CA PRO A 48 -15.81 3.34 -20.60
C PRO A 48 -15.85 4.79 -20.16
N LYS A 49 -16.62 5.60 -20.88
CA LYS A 49 -16.80 7.03 -20.61
C LYS A 49 -17.39 7.13 -19.20
N ALA A 50 -16.59 7.58 -18.24
CA ALA A 50 -17.02 7.73 -16.86
C ALA A 50 -18.30 8.56 -16.82
N GLU A 51 -19.36 8.01 -16.24
CA GLU A 51 -20.60 8.76 -16.05
C GLU A 51 -20.31 9.91 -15.09
N SER A 52 -20.50 11.13 -15.59
CA SER A 52 -20.12 12.38 -14.93
C SER A 52 -21.12 12.71 -13.81
N GLY A 53 -21.17 11.89 -12.77
CA GLY A 53 -21.92 12.14 -11.55
C GLY A 53 -21.03 12.84 -10.53
N THR A 54 -21.27 14.14 -10.29
CA THR A 54 -20.88 14.93 -9.10
C THR A 54 -19.61 14.50 -8.33
N ALA A 55 -18.50 14.20 -9.00
CA ALA A 55 -17.21 14.01 -8.33
C ALA A 55 -16.74 15.29 -7.60
N SER A 56 -17.37 16.43 -7.90
CA SER A 56 -17.03 17.75 -7.37
C SER A 56 -17.35 17.97 -5.88
N SER A 57 -18.13 17.12 -5.20
CA SER A 57 -18.43 17.29 -3.77
C SER A 57 -17.57 16.44 -2.84
N PHE A 58 -16.77 15.52 -3.38
CA PHE A 58 -15.88 14.68 -2.58
C PHE A 58 -14.56 15.41 -2.31
N ALA A 59 -14.26 15.68 -1.03
CA ALA A 59 -13.12 16.51 -0.62
C ALA A 59 -11.73 15.95 -1.01
N TYR A 60 -11.66 14.67 -1.38
CA TYR A 60 -10.44 14.00 -1.81
C TYR A 60 -10.42 13.68 -3.32
N SER A 61 -11.43 14.14 -4.07
CA SER A 61 -11.39 14.11 -5.53
C SER A 61 -10.18 14.91 -6.04
N GLY A 62 -9.38 14.29 -6.90
CA GLY A 62 -8.12 14.85 -7.41
C GLY A 62 -6.96 14.83 -6.40
N LYS A 63 -6.98 13.94 -5.41
CA LYS A 63 -5.92 13.82 -4.40
C LYS A 63 -5.39 12.40 -4.29
N THR A 64 -4.11 12.29 -3.95
CA THR A 64 -3.54 11.09 -3.35
C THR A 64 -3.80 11.13 -1.85
N VAL A 65 -4.34 10.05 -1.30
CA VAL A 65 -4.63 9.89 0.12
C VAL A 65 -3.80 8.74 0.65
N LEU A 66 -3.12 8.96 1.77
CA LEU A 66 -2.40 7.96 2.53
C LEU A 66 -3.31 7.48 3.66
N PHE A 67 -3.49 6.17 3.75
CA PHE A 67 -4.23 5.48 4.80
C PHE A 67 -3.31 4.65 5.68
N TYR A 68 -3.80 4.34 6.86
CA TYR A 68 -3.26 3.27 7.69
C TYR A 68 -4.41 2.48 8.30
N ASP A 69 -4.34 1.15 8.19
CA ASP A 69 -5.18 0.25 8.97
C ASP A 69 -4.35 -0.91 9.53
N PRO A 70 -4.65 -1.42 10.74
CA PRO A 70 -3.86 -2.49 11.35
C PRO A 70 -3.86 -3.82 10.59
N SER A 71 -4.78 -4.05 9.65
CA SER A 71 -4.86 -5.30 8.88
C SER A 71 -4.03 -5.27 7.60
N HIS A 72 -3.84 -4.11 6.97
CA HIS A 72 -3.08 -3.98 5.72
C HIS A 72 -1.84 -3.08 5.81
N GLY A 73 -1.66 -2.31 6.88
CA GLY A 73 -0.57 -1.34 7.03
C GLY A 73 -0.85 -0.01 6.31
N ASN A 74 0.20 0.70 5.90
CA ASN A 74 0.05 1.90 5.08
C ASN A 74 -0.38 1.57 3.65
N GLN A 75 -1.35 2.34 3.13
CA GLN A 75 -1.82 2.24 1.76
C GLN A 75 -1.92 3.65 1.17
N ALA A 76 -1.63 3.82 -0.11
CA ALA A 76 -1.85 5.09 -0.81
C ALA A 76 -2.80 4.88 -1.98
N GLU A 77 -3.78 5.78 -2.12
CA GLU A 77 -4.75 5.72 -3.21
C GLU A 77 -4.92 7.09 -3.85
N TYR A 78 -4.80 7.16 -5.18
CA TYR A 78 -5.13 8.36 -5.94
C TYR A 78 -6.58 8.30 -6.42
N TYR A 79 -7.36 9.33 -6.10
CA TYR A 79 -8.76 9.48 -6.49
C TYR A 79 -8.87 10.43 -7.67
N ASP A 80 -8.92 9.90 -8.88
CA ASP A 80 -9.06 10.69 -10.09
C ASP A 80 -10.45 11.36 -10.16
N PRO A 81 -10.55 12.65 -10.56
CA PRO A 81 -11.83 13.35 -10.64
C PRO A 81 -12.86 12.72 -11.58
N ASN A 82 -12.45 11.82 -12.48
CA ASN A 82 -13.35 11.09 -13.37
C ASN A 82 -13.87 9.79 -12.75
N GLY A 83 -13.81 9.62 -11.42
CA GLY A 83 -14.34 8.44 -10.73
C GLY A 83 -13.46 7.20 -10.85
N ARG A 84 -12.19 7.34 -11.27
CA ARG A 84 -11.20 6.26 -11.24
C ARG A 84 -10.36 6.34 -9.97
N CYS A 85 -9.95 5.21 -9.43
CA CYS A 85 -8.98 5.19 -8.34
C CYS A 85 -7.82 4.22 -8.62
N TYR A 86 -6.73 4.44 -7.92
CA TYR A 86 -5.47 3.75 -8.15
C TYR A 86 -4.82 3.44 -6.82
N LEU A 87 -4.94 2.19 -6.39
CA LEU A 87 -4.54 1.74 -5.07
C LEU A 87 -3.14 1.11 -5.08
N TRP A 88 -2.30 1.54 -4.14
CA TRP A 88 -0.98 1.00 -3.86
C TRP A 88 -0.91 0.60 -2.39
N TYR A 89 -0.71 -0.71 -2.13
CA TYR A 89 -0.65 -1.27 -0.77
C TYR A 89 0.45 -2.33 -0.66
N PRO A 90 0.79 -2.78 0.57
CA PRO A 90 1.90 -3.70 0.80
C PRO A 90 1.75 -5.04 0.07
N GLY A 91 2.89 -5.58 -0.38
CA GLY A 91 2.96 -6.86 -1.09
C GLY A 91 2.62 -6.80 -2.58
N ASN A 92 2.00 -5.73 -3.07
CA ASN A 92 1.70 -5.58 -4.47
C ASN A 92 2.93 -5.31 -5.33
N ARG A 93 2.89 -5.84 -6.57
CA ARG A 93 3.91 -5.63 -7.60
C ARG A 93 3.55 -4.52 -8.58
N GLY A 94 2.35 -3.97 -8.48
CA GLY A 94 1.82 -2.92 -9.33
C GLY A 94 0.60 -2.27 -8.69
N VAL A 95 0.13 -1.20 -9.32
CA VAL A 95 -1.07 -0.48 -8.87
C VAL A 95 -2.31 -1.33 -9.17
N VAL A 96 -3.29 -1.28 -8.27
CA VAL A 96 -4.60 -1.87 -8.48
C VAL A 96 -5.55 -0.78 -8.97
N PRO A 97 -5.94 -0.79 -10.27
CA PRO A 97 -6.91 0.16 -10.77
C PRO A 97 -8.31 -0.21 -10.29
N GLY A 98 -9.10 0.81 -9.99
CA GLY A 98 -10.50 0.70 -9.62
C GLY A 98 -11.31 1.92 -10.05
N GLU A 99 -12.53 1.95 -9.55
CA GLU A 99 -13.47 3.04 -9.70
C GLU A 99 -14.01 3.41 -8.31
N TRP A 100 -14.34 4.69 -8.13
CA TRP A 100 -14.96 5.21 -6.93
C TRP A 100 -16.15 6.08 -7.28
N ARG A 101 -17.13 6.12 -6.37
CA ARG A 101 -18.25 7.07 -6.40
C ARG A 101 -18.74 7.35 -5.00
N VAL A 102 -19.39 8.49 -4.81
CA VAL A 102 -20.04 8.84 -3.55
C VAL A 102 -21.55 8.84 -3.75
N GLU A 103 -22.27 8.12 -2.89
CA GLU A 103 -23.72 7.95 -2.92
C GLU A 103 -24.28 8.25 -1.51
N GLY A 104 -24.82 9.46 -1.33
CA GLY A 104 -25.30 9.93 -0.03
C GLY A 104 -24.16 9.99 1.00
N GLN A 105 -24.24 9.15 2.04
CA GLN A 105 -23.23 9.06 3.11
C GLN A 105 -22.18 7.95 2.88
N HIS A 106 -22.21 7.28 1.72
CA HIS A 106 -21.30 6.19 1.40
C HIS A 106 -20.33 6.60 0.31
N ILE A 107 -19.10 6.13 0.43
CA ILE A 107 -18.17 5.99 -0.70
C ILE A 107 -18.18 4.52 -1.11
N ALA A 108 -18.28 4.26 -2.40
CA ALA A 108 -18.25 2.91 -2.94
C ALA A 108 -17.06 2.75 -3.88
N PHE A 109 -16.40 1.60 -3.78
CA PHE A 109 -15.26 1.24 -4.60
C PHE A 109 -15.59 0.03 -5.46
N ARG A 110 -15.03 -0.03 -6.66
CA ARG A 110 -15.06 -1.22 -7.51
C ARG A 110 -13.69 -1.45 -8.10
N TYR A 111 -12.99 -2.46 -7.60
CA TYR A 111 -11.74 -2.93 -8.20
C TYR A 111 -12.01 -3.99 -9.27
N GLY A 112 -11.04 -4.20 -10.17
CA GLY A 112 -11.22 -5.11 -11.30
C GLY A 112 -11.51 -6.57 -10.89
N THR A 113 -12.21 -7.34 -11.74
CA THR A 113 -12.58 -8.74 -11.46
C THR A 113 -11.40 -9.69 -11.21
N ASN A 114 -10.19 -9.31 -11.62
CA ASN A 114 -8.97 -10.10 -11.43
C ASN A 114 -8.20 -9.71 -10.15
N THR A 115 -8.80 -8.91 -9.26
CA THR A 115 -8.19 -8.57 -7.97
C THR A 115 -8.70 -9.52 -6.89
N TYR A 116 -7.89 -9.72 -5.85
CA TYR A 116 -8.21 -10.57 -4.71
C TYR A 116 -7.75 -9.87 -3.44
N ASN A 117 -8.67 -9.72 -2.48
CA ASN A 117 -8.34 -9.20 -1.16
C ASN A 117 -8.03 -10.38 -0.22
N PRO A 118 -6.77 -10.57 0.22
CA PRO A 118 -6.40 -11.69 1.09
C PRO A 118 -6.94 -11.58 2.52
N VAL A 119 -7.36 -10.39 2.96
CA VAL A 119 -7.91 -10.16 4.30
C VAL A 119 -9.37 -10.59 4.37
N THR A 120 -10.18 -10.24 3.36
CA THR A 120 -11.60 -10.64 3.30
C THR A 120 -11.82 -11.98 2.60
N GLY A 121 -10.90 -12.39 1.73
CA GLY A 121 -11.03 -13.56 0.87
C GLY A 121 -11.92 -13.34 -0.36
N GLU A 122 -12.23 -12.08 -0.68
CA GLU A 122 -13.15 -11.71 -1.74
C GLU A 122 -12.43 -11.32 -3.04
N HIS A 123 -13.10 -11.56 -4.16
CA HIS A 123 -12.67 -11.11 -5.48
C HIS A 123 -13.32 -9.78 -5.84
N GLY A 124 -12.60 -8.96 -6.60
CA GLY A 124 -13.13 -7.69 -7.10
C GLY A 124 -14.26 -7.84 -8.13
N GLY A 125 -14.75 -6.71 -8.62
CA GLY A 125 -15.77 -6.62 -9.68
C GLY A 125 -17.13 -6.11 -9.22
N SER A 126 -17.39 -6.14 -7.92
CA SER A 126 -18.61 -5.58 -7.32
C SER A 126 -18.34 -4.21 -6.70
N TRP A 127 -19.40 -3.40 -6.56
CA TRP A 127 -19.33 -2.17 -5.78
C TRP A 127 -19.38 -2.50 -4.29
N GLU A 128 -18.41 -2.00 -3.55
CA GLU A 128 -18.24 -2.20 -2.11
C GLU A 128 -18.48 -0.87 -1.40
N PRO A 129 -19.70 -0.60 -0.91
CA PRO A 129 -20.00 0.63 -0.20
C PRO A 129 -19.42 0.60 1.22
N THR A 130 -18.89 1.74 1.65
CA THR A 130 -18.46 2.01 3.01
C THR A 130 -18.95 3.38 3.44
N LEU A 131 -19.33 3.52 4.71
CA LEU A 131 -19.68 4.82 5.29
C LEU A 131 -18.50 5.80 5.16
N LEU A 132 -18.74 6.96 4.54
CA LEU A 132 -17.72 7.97 4.28
C LEU A 132 -17.01 8.42 5.57
N GLN A 133 -17.77 8.55 6.67
CA GLN A 133 -17.22 8.86 7.98
C GLN A 133 -16.21 7.80 8.46
N ARG A 134 -16.52 6.50 8.29
CA ARG A 134 -15.63 5.40 8.68
C ARG A 134 -14.42 5.31 7.76
N TRP A 135 -14.61 5.49 6.46
CA TRP A 135 -13.48 5.52 5.52
C TRP A 135 -12.49 6.64 5.89
N GLY A 136 -13.01 7.81 6.27
CA GLY A 136 -12.19 8.96 6.65
C GLY A 136 -11.37 8.80 7.92
N THR A 137 -11.72 7.89 8.84
CA THR A 137 -10.97 7.72 10.11
C THR A 137 -9.58 7.12 9.91
N ASN A 138 -9.34 6.49 8.77
CA ASN A 138 -8.06 5.82 8.49
C ASN A 138 -7.12 6.71 7.67
N ILE A 139 -7.53 7.93 7.33
CA ILE A 139 -6.70 8.88 6.58
C ILE A 139 -5.59 9.38 7.50
N VAL A 140 -4.35 9.18 7.06
CA VAL A 140 -3.14 9.70 7.69
C VAL A 140 -2.78 11.06 7.11
N ASP A 141 -2.78 11.17 5.79
CA ASP A 141 -2.40 12.39 5.07
C ASP A 141 -3.04 12.42 3.67
N ALA A 142 -3.12 13.59 3.05
CA ALA A 142 -3.62 13.76 1.69
C ALA A 142 -2.95 14.94 0.98
N ALA A 143 -2.61 14.73 -0.29
CA ALA A 143 -1.94 15.73 -1.11
C ALA A 143 -2.63 15.88 -2.48
N PRO A 144 -2.67 17.09 -3.03
CA PRO A 144 -3.29 17.34 -4.34
C PRO A 144 -2.51 16.64 -5.46
N GLY A 145 -3.26 16.10 -6.44
CA GLY A 145 -2.73 15.41 -7.61
C GLY A 145 -2.35 13.95 -7.37
N ASP A 146 -1.86 13.30 -8.43
CA ASP A 146 -1.33 11.94 -8.40
C ASP A 146 0.15 11.95 -8.02
N VAL A 147 0.41 12.09 -6.72
CA VAL A 147 1.73 12.39 -6.17
C VAL A 147 2.78 11.32 -6.47
N PHE A 148 2.34 10.06 -6.63
CA PHE A 148 3.21 8.92 -6.92
C PHE A 148 3.11 8.45 -8.37
N GLY A 149 2.32 9.11 -9.22
CA GLY A 149 2.07 8.68 -10.59
C GLY A 149 1.36 7.33 -10.69
N LEU A 150 0.51 6.98 -9.73
CA LEU A 150 -0.20 5.69 -9.65
C LEU A 150 -1.11 5.46 -10.86
N ALA A 151 -1.65 6.52 -11.47
CA ALA A 151 -2.47 6.43 -12.67
C ALA A 151 -1.73 5.82 -13.87
N THR A 152 -0.39 5.84 -13.85
CA THR A 152 0.46 5.17 -14.87
C THR A 152 0.48 3.65 -14.74
N GLY A 153 -0.04 3.10 -13.65
CA GLY A 153 0.01 1.67 -13.33
C GLY A 153 1.31 1.22 -12.64
N ARG A 154 2.26 2.14 -12.44
CA ARG A 154 3.55 1.87 -11.79
C ARG A 154 3.51 2.25 -10.31
N ILE A 155 4.17 1.45 -9.49
CA ILE A 155 4.40 1.77 -8.07
C ILE A 155 5.80 2.37 -7.92
N PRO A 156 6.01 3.35 -7.02
CA PRO A 156 7.34 3.92 -6.78
C PRO A 156 8.34 2.87 -6.28
N TYR A 157 7.89 2.04 -5.34
CA TYR A 157 8.62 0.92 -4.76
C TYR A 157 7.64 -0.06 -4.13
N ARG A 158 8.12 -1.21 -3.63
CA ARG A 158 7.27 -2.14 -2.87
C ARG A 158 7.09 -1.64 -1.45
N LEU A 159 5.86 -1.36 -1.05
CA LEU A 159 5.53 -1.01 0.31
C LEU A 159 5.85 -2.19 1.24
N PRO A 160 6.65 -1.97 2.31
CA PRO A 160 6.80 -2.97 3.34
C PRO A 160 5.52 -3.07 4.18
N PRO A 161 5.18 -4.27 4.67
CA PRO A 161 3.95 -4.51 5.44
C PRO A 161 3.93 -3.79 6.80
N ASP A 162 5.11 -3.46 7.33
CA ASP A 162 5.35 -2.78 8.59
C ASP A 162 5.75 -1.30 8.42
N ALA A 163 5.57 -0.73 7.23
CA ALA A 163 5.67 0.72 7.06
C ALA A 163 4.67 1.43 7.98
N GLU A 164 5.14 2.47 8.66
CA GLU A 164 4.32 3.40 9.46
C GLU A 164 4.56 4.85 9.02
N PHE A 165 4.36 5.13 7.73
CA PHE A 165 4.38 6.49 7.20
C PHE A 165 3.32 7.33 7.90
N ARG A 166 3.76 8.50 8.35
CA ARG A 166 2.94 9.52 9.00
C ARG A 166 2.59 10.66 8.04
N SER A 167 3.17 10.67 6.85
CA SER A 167 2.86 11.63 5.78
C SER A 167 3.15 11.08 4.39
N ILE A 168 2.57 11.72 3.37
CA ILE A 168 2.88 11.45 1.96
C ILE A 168 4.34 11.78 1.65
N ASP A 169 4.91 12.80 2.28
CA ASP A 169 6.31 13.17 2.07
C ASP A 169 7.28 12.11 2.61
N GLU A 170 6.99 11.50 3.77
CA GLU A 170 7.74 10.33 4.24
C GLU A 170 7.63 9.15 3.27
N ALA A 171 6.43 8.89 2.75
CA ALA A 171 6.21 7.84 1.75
C ALA A 171 6.95 8.13 0.43
N LYS A 172 7.13 9.39 0.01
CA LYS A 172 7.97 9.69 -1.17
C LYS A 172 9.43 9.27 -0.99
N LEU A 173 9.93 9.34 0.24
CA LEU A 173 11.32 9.05 0.55
C LEU A 173 11.61 7.54 0.69
N GLY A 174 10.62 6.65 0.52
CA GLY A 174 10.82 5.21 0.64
C GLY A 174 10.74 4.67 2.06
N GLY A 175 10.54 5.54 3.06
CA GLY A 175 10.36 5.14 4.44
C GLY A 175 11.62 4.80 5.24
N PRO A 176 11.48 4.55 6.55
CA PRO A 176 12.62 4.25 7.42
C PRO A 176 13.33 2.94 7.03
N SER A 177 12.70 2.00 6.32
CA SER A 177 13.43 0.81 5.80
C SER A 177 14.43 1.18 4.69
N ALA A 178 14.12 2.15 3.82
CA ALA A 178 15.10 2.68 2.87
C ALA A 178 16.27 3.38 3.58
N MET A 179 16.09 3.82 4.84
CA MET A 179 17.14 4.38 5.68
C MET A 179 17.83 3.35 6.59
N ARG A 180 17.29 2.14 6.77
CA ARG A 180 17.90 1.09 7.61
C ARG A 180 18.84 0.16 6.83
N ASP A 181 18.71 0.10 5.51
CA ASP A 181 19.61 -0.67 4.66
C ASP A 181 20.93 0.07 4.34
N GLU A 182 21.06 1.34 4.71
CA GLU A 182 22.37 1.93 5.03
C GLU A 182 22.80 1.50 6.44
N ALA A 183 22.92 0.19 6.63
CA ALA A 183 23.82 -0.29 7.68
C ALA A 183 25.19 0.34 7.40
N PRO A 184 25.84 1.00 8.38
CA PRO A 184 27.21 1.47 8.19
C PRO A 184 28.02 0.28 7.68
N CYS A 185 28.70 0.47 6.56
CA CYS A 185 29.60 -0.52 5.98
C CYS A 185 30.36 -1.22 7.12
N PRO A 186 30.40 -2.56 7.21
CA PRO A 186 31.07 -3.29 8.28
C PRO A 186 32.61 -3.18 8.20
N CYS A 187 33.15 -2.04 7.81
CA CYS A 187 34.56 -1.67 7.98
C CYS A 187 34.75 -0.86 9.28
N GLY A 188 34.20 -1.38 10.38
CA GLY A 188 34.31 -0.79 11.71
C GLY A 188 34.88 -1.75 12.75
N SER A 189 35.62 -2.78 12.32
CA SER A 189 36.48 -3.54 13.20
C SER A 189 37.48 -2.57 13.83
N ALA A 190 37.30 -2.27 15.12
CA ALA A 190 38.32 -1.64 15.95
C ALA A 190 39.52 -2.59 16.08
N LYS A 191 40.36 -2.61 15.02
CA LYS A 191 41.74 -3.10 14.97
C LYS A 191 42.26 -2.97 13.53
N LEU A 192 42.61 -1.75 13.12
CA LEU A 192 43.72 -1.43 12.21
C LEU A 192 43.64 0.06 11.83
N PHE A 193 43.87 0.91 12.83
CA PHE A 193 44.29 2.29 12.61
C PHE A 193 45.79 2.24 12.26
N SER A 194 46.14 1.92 11.00
CA SER A 194 47.53 2.01 10.56
C SER A 194 47.76 2.14 9.05
N GLN A 195 46.76 2.37 8.20
CA GLN A 195 47.02 2.40 6.76
C GLN A 195 45.97 3.17 5.95
N CYS A 196 45.75 4.44 6.28
CA CYS A 196 45.07 5.41 5.39
C CYS A 196 45.57 6.84 5.71
N HIS A 197 46.88 7.04 5.68
CA HIS A 197 47.48 8.37 5.51
C HIS A 197 48.45 8.32 4.34
N GLY A 198 47.89 8.45 3.14
CA GLY A 198 48.61 8.96 1.98
C GLY A 198 48.23 10.42 1.80
N ALA A 199 48.59 11.26 2.78
CA ALA A 199 48.68 12.68 2.56
C ALA A 199 50.09 12.93 2.01
N GLU A 200 50.17 13.24 0.72
CA GLU A 200 51.39 13.79 0.13
C GLU A 200 51.69 15.12 0.83
N GLU A 201 52.79 15.18 1.56
CA GLU A 201 53.40 16.43 2.02
C GLU A 201 53.85 17.24 0.79
N PRO A 202 53.48 18.53 0.67
CA PRO A 202 54.21 19.42 -0.22
C PRO A 202 55.57 19.74 0.41
N ALA A 203 56.63 19.52 -0.38
CA ALA A 203 58.00 19.79 -0.05
C ALA A 203 58.24 21.23 0.41
N GLU A 204 58.96 21.35 1.52
CA GLU A 204 59.53 22.59 2.05
C GLU A 204 60.66 23.06 1.11
N GLU A 205 60.38 24.12 0.35
CA GLU A 205 61.36 24.80 -0.50
C GLU A 205 62.22 25.74 0.36
N GLN A 206 63.43 25.30 0.66
CA GLN A 206 64.51 26.17 1.15
C GLN A 206 65.13 26.92 -0.03
N ALA A 207 65.18 28.24 0.07
CA ALA A 207 65.92 29.11 -0.83
C ALA A 207 66.74 30.14 0.00
N PRO A 208 67.84 30.67 -0.58
CA PRO A 208 69.10 30.97 0.10
C PRO A 208 69.19 32.29 0.87
#